data_AF-A0A4Q3BFC0-F1
#
_entry.id   AF-A0A4Q3BFC0-F1
#
_cell.length_a   1.000
_cell.length_b   1.000
_cell.length_c   1.000
_cell.angle_alpha   90.00
_cell.angle_beta   90.00
_cell.angle_gamma   90.00
#
_symmetry.space_group_name_H-M   'P 1'
#
loop_
_entity.id
_entity.type
_entity.pdbx_description
1 polymer ?
#
loop_
_entity_poly.entity_id
_entity_poly.type
_entity_poly.pdbx_seq_one_letter_code
_entity_poly.pdbx_strand_id
1 'polypeptide(L)'
;MDKNKLNKLVEETMNSMDVAGKATPAPFLLTRINARMEREDAYSTIWEKVSAFIAKPAVAFPVLAVVLAINFFIIRSSVNNNSSSSASDYSKVATDDYSLSTATSLFDFENGQK
;
A
#
# COMPACT_ATOMS: atom_id res chain seq x y z
N MET A 1 22.77 15.68 -69.71
CA MET A 1 21.77 15.60 -68.63
C MET A 1 20.69 16.65 -68.94
N ASP A 2 19.44 16.22 -69.08
CA ASP A 2 18.34 17.05 -69.59
C ASP A 2 17.87 18.01 -68.48
N LYS A 3 18.15 19.32 -68.63
CA LYS A 3 17.91 20.36 -67.61
C LYS A 3 16.45 20.43 -67.16
N ASN A 4 15.53 20.08 -68.06
CA ASN A 4 14.09 20.06 -67.79
C ASN A 4 13.69 18.96 -66.80
N LYS A 5 14.36 17.80 -66.84
CA LYS A 5 14.10 16.70 -65.90
C LYS A 5 14.58 17.05 -64.49
N LEU A 6 15.72 17.74 -64.39
CA LEU A 6 16.25 18.23 -63.11
C LEU A 6 15.30 19.24 -62.46
N ASN A 7 14.82 20.23 -63.21
CA ASN A 7 13.87 21.22 -62.68
C ASN A 7 12.56 20.56 -62.22
N LYS A 8 12.06 19.58 -62.98
CA LYS A 8 10.84 18.85 -62.59
C LYS A 8 11.03 18.06 -61.28
N LEU A 9 12.18 17.41 -61.11
CA LEU A 9 12.49 16.67 -59.88
C LEU A 9 12.63 17.59 -58.67
N VAL A 10 13.24 18.76 -58.86
CA VAL A 10 13.40 19.79 -57.82
C VAL A 10 12.03 20.31 -57.39
N GLU A 11 11.18 20.65 -58.35
CA GLU A 11 9.80 21.11 -58.10
C GLU A 11 8.98 20.05 -57.37
N GLU A 12 9.07 18.78 -57.78
CA GLU A 12 8.37 17.66 -57.17
C GLU A 12 8.86 17.38 -55.73
N THR A 13 10.15 17.51 -55.48
CA THR A 13 10.74 17.38 -54.14
C THR A 13 10.29 18.51 -53.23
N MET A 14 10.32 19.76 -53.72
CA MET A 14 9.86 20.92 -52.95
C MET A 14 8.37 20.84 -52.63
N ASN A 15 7.54 20.39 -53.58
CA ASN A 15 6.11 20.22 -53.39
C ASN A 15 5.78 19.06 -52.42
N SER A 16 6.59 17.99 -52.39
CA SER A 16 6.43 16.89 -51.43
C SER A 16 6.67 17.31 -49.97
N MET A 17 7.52 18.32 -49.74
CA MET A 17 7.77 18.90 -48.42
C MET A 17 6.71 19.90 -47.97
N ASP A 18 5.95 20.48 -48.89
CA ASP A 18 4.93 21.50 -48.58
C ASP A 18 3.69 20.90 -47.90
N VAL A 19 3.46 19.60 -48.09
CA VAL A 19 2.41 18.83 -47.40
C VAL A 19 2.80 18.45 -45.97
N ALA A 20 4.06 18.66 -45.56
CA ALA A 20 4.53 18.41 -44.20
C ALA A 20 4.11 19.53 -43.22
N GLY A 21 2.80 19.72 -43.08
CA GLY A 21 2.23 20.58 -42.04
C GLY A 21 2.49 20.02 -40.64
N LYS A 22 2.42 20.89 -39.63
CA LYS A 22 2.46 20.49 -38.21
C LYS A 22 1.44 19.38 -37.96
N ALA A 23 1.91 18.22 -37.51
CA ALA A 23 1.03 17.15 -37.06
C ALA A 23 0.16 17.68 -35.90
N THR A 24 -1.14 17.83 -36.16
CA THR A 24 -2.09 18.15 -35.12
C THR A 24 -2.21 16.95 -34.20
N PRO A 25 -2.27 17.14 -32.87
CA PRO A 25 -2.44 16.02 -31.95
C PRO A 25 -3.68 15.23 -32.32
N ALA A 26 -3.60 13.90 -32.19
CA ALA A 26 -4.74 13.02 -32.42
C ALA A 26 -5.95 13.52 -31.60
N PRO A 27 -7.16 13.54 -32.19
CA PRO A 27 -8.35 14.00 -31.49
C PRO A 27 -8.55 13.19 -30.21
N PHE A 28 -8.94 13.85 -29.13
CA PHE A 28 -9.19 13.24 -27.80
C PHE A 28 -7.97 12.68 -27.05
N LEU A 29 -6.73 13.05 -27.44
CA LEU A 29 -5.53 12.68 -26.69
C LEU A 29 -5.62 13.08 -25.20
N LEU A 30 -6.04 14.32 -24.94
CA LEU A 30 -6.22 14.85 -23.59
C LEU A 30 -7.27 14.04 -22.80
N THR A 31 -8.41 13.72 -23.44
CA THR A 31 -9.49 12.94 -22.83
C THR A 31 -9.01 11.54 -22.45
N ARG A 32 -8.21 10.89 -23.31
CA ARG A 32 -7.65 9.56 -23.04
C ARG A 32 -6.62 9.57 -21.91
N ILE A 33 -5.85 10.65 -21.77
CA ILE A 33 -4.90 10.84 -20.68
C ILE A 33 -5.66 10.99 -19.35
N ASN A 34 -6.61 11.93 -19.30
CA ASN A 34 -7.40 12.18 -18.08
C ASN A 34 -8.19 10.95 -17.63
N ALA A 35 -8.82 10.23 -18.57
CA ALA A 35 -9.56 9.01 -18.26
C ALA A 35 -8.69 7.86 -17.71
N ARG A 36 -7.38 7.86 -18.01
CA ARG A 36 -6.43 6.91 -17.40
C ARG A 36 -6.02 7.34 -16.00
N MET A 37 -5.75 8.62 -15.79
CA MET A 37 -5.41 9.17 -14.47
C MET A 37 -6.55 8.97 -13.47
N GLU A 38 -7.79 9.32 -13.84
CA GLU A 38 -8.97 9.11 -12.96
C GLU A 38 -9.24 7.64 -12.64
N ARG A 39 -8.83 6.72 -13.51
CA ARG A 39 -8.94 5.26 -13.25
C ARG A 39 -7.91 4.77 -12.26
N GLU A 40 -6.73 5.38 -12.20
CA GLU A 40 -5.68 5.05 -11.23
C GLU A 40 -6.05 5.62 -9.83
N ASP A 41 -6.62 6.82 -9.78
CA ASP A 41 -7.11 7.46 -8.54
C ASP A 41 -8.29 6.70 -7.90
N ALA A 42 -9.07 5.95 -8.69
CA ALA A 42 -10.23 5.20 -8.20
C ALA A 42 -9.87 4.05 -7.24
N TYR A 43 -8.67 3.48 -7.35
CA TYR A 43 -8.21 2.38 -6.47
C TYR A 43 -7.59 2.88 -5.16
N SER A 44 -7.17 4.14 -5.09
CA SER A 44 -6.59 4.73 -3.88
C SER A 44 -7.62 5.48 -3.02
N THR A 45 -8.71 5.98 -3.61
CA THR A 45 -9.59 6.99 -3.00
C THR A 45 -10.07 6.69 -1.56
N ILE A 46 -10.45 5.46 -1.21
CA ILE A 46 -11.02 5.17 0.12
C ILE A 46 -9.91 5.05 1.18
N TRP A 47 -8.88 4.26 0.91
CA TRP A 47 -7.74 4.08 1.82
C TRP A 47 -6.91 5.36 1.96
N GLU A 48 -6.78 6.13 0.87
CA GLU A 48 -6.10 7.41 0.85
C GLU A 48 -6.87 8.48 1.61
N LYS A 49 -8.21 8.48 1.55
CA LYS A 49 -9.03 9.35 2.41
C LYS A 49 -8.91 8.98 3.87
N VAL A 50 -8.89 7.69 4.21
CA VAL A 50 -8.73 7.21 5.59
C VAL A 50 -7.33 7.55 6.12
N SER A 51 -6.27 7.34 5.32
CA SER A 51 -4.91 7.67 5.71
C SER A 51 -4.69 9.18 5.84
N ALA A 52 -5.23 9.98 4.91
CA ALA A 52 -5.19 11.44 5.00
C ALA A 52 -6.00 11.98 6.18
N PHE A 53 -7.08 11.29 6.57
CA PHE A 53 -7.88 11.66 7.74
C PHE A 53 -7.17 11.36 9.06
N ILE A 54 -6.49 10.20 9.14
CA ILE A 54 -5.68 9.82 10.31
C ILE A 54 -4.40 10.67 10.41
N ALA A 55 -3.84 11.10 9.29
CA ALA A 55 -2.66 11.97 9.24
C ALA A 55 -2.92 13.41 9.74
N LYS A 56 -4.19 13.81 9.95
CA LYS A 56 -4.50 15.10 10.54
C LYS A 56 -4.17 15.10 12.04
N PRO A 57 -3.38 16.08 12.53
CA PRO A 57 -3.00 16.14 13.95
C PRO A 57 -4.23 16.22 14.87
N ALA A 58 -5.30 16.90 14.42
CA ALA A 58 -6.56 17.00 15.16
C ALA A 58 -7.27 15.65 15.40
N VAL A 59 -7.00 14.62 14.60
CA VAL A 59 -7.59 13.27 14.73
C VAL A 59 -6.60 12.30 15.37
N ALA A 60 -5.30 12.45 15.09
CA ALA A 60 -4.25 11.61 15.66
C ALA A 60 -4.15 11.73 17.19
N PHE A 61 -4.19 12.95 17.74
CA PHE A 61 -4.12 13.18 19.19
C PHE A 61 -5.27 12.53 19.99
N PRO A 62 -6.55 12.71 19.64
CA PRO A 62 -7.64 12.08 20.38
C PRO A 62 -7.63 10.56 20.24
N VAL A 63 -7.30 10.01 19.06
CA VAL A 63 -7.17 8.56 18.88
C VAL A 63 -6.06 8.00 19.77
N LEU A 64 -4.90 8.65 19.80
CA LEU A 64 -3.79 8.28 20.67
C LEU A 64 -4.17 8.39 22.15
N ALA A 65 -4.88 9.46 22.55
CA ALA A 65 -5.37 9.64 23.91
C ALA A 65 -6.37 8.54 24.32
N VAL A 66 -7.26 8.12 23.41
CA VAL A 66 -8.20 7.01 23.66
C VAL A 66 -7.45 5.69 23.84
N VAL A 67 -6.47 5.39 22.98
CA VAL A 67 -5.65 4.16 23.12
C VAL A 67 -4.90 4.17 24.46
N LEU A 68 -4.32 5.31 24.84
CA LEU A 68 -3.66 5.44 26.14
C LEU A 68 -4.65 5.32 27.31
N ALA A 69 -5.83 5.92 27.21
CA ALA A 69 -6.85 5.84 28.25
C ALA A 69 -7.38 4.42 28.44
N ILE A 70 -7.58 3.66 27.36
CA ILE A 70 -8.00 2.25 27.42
C ILE A 70 -6.92 1.42 28.12
N ASN A 71 -5.67 1.53 27.69
CA ASN A 71 -4.56 0.80 28.32
C ASN A 71 -4.38 1.19 29.78
N PHE A 72 -4.45 2.48 30.09
CA PHE A 72 -4.39 2.99 31.45
C PHE A 72 -5.54 2.45 32.30
N PHE A 73 -6.76 2.41 31.77
CA PHE A 73 -7.93 1.88 32.47
C PHE A 73 -7.82 0.38 32.73
N ILE A 74 -7.32 -0.40 31.77
CA ILE A 74 -7.06 -1.83 31.94
C ILE A 74 -6.06 -2.05 33.07
N ILE A 75 -4.95 -1.31 33.09
CA ILE A 75 -3.93 -1.40 34.14
C ILE A 75 -4.53 -0.96 35.49
N ARG A 76 -5.26 0.16 35.54
CA ARG A 76 -5.92 0.66 36.74
C ARG A 76 -6.92 -0.34 37.31
N SER A 77 -7.73 -0.96 36.44
CA SER A 77 -8.71 -1.98 36.80
C SER A 77 -8.02 -3.25 37.29
N SER A 78 -6.97 -3.70 36.61
CA SER A 78 -6.15 -4.84 37.04
C SER A 78 -5.50 -4.59 38.40
N VAL A 79 -4.87 -3.42 38.62
CA VAL A 79 -4.28 -3.04 39.92
C VAL A 79 -5.33 -2.94 41.02
N ASN A 80 -6.52 -2.43 40.74
CA ASN A 80 -7.59 -2.30 41.73
C ASN A 80 -8.27 -3.64 42.06
N ASN A 81 -8.28 -4.58 41.12
CA ASN A 81 -8.82 -5.94 41.30
C ASN A 81 -7.76 -6.95 41.77
N ASN A 82 -6.47 -6.59 41.72
CA ASN A 82 -5.36 -7.41 42.19
C ASN A 82 -5.11 -7.20 43.69
N SER A 83 -6.00 -7.75 44.52
CA SER A 83 -5.58 -8.24 45.83
C SER A 83 -4.90 -9.62 45.74
N SER A 84 -4.83 -10.29 44.58
CA SER A 84 -4.19 -11.63 44.47
C SER A 84 -3.82 -12.07 43.04
N SER A 85 -2.98 -11.33 42.31
CA SER A 85 -2.33 -11.89 41.11
C SER A 85 -0.87 -11.46 41.10
N SER A 86 -0.03 -12.22 41.79
CA SER A 86 1.41 -12.06 41.75
C SER A 86 1.91 -12.25 40.31
N ALA A 87 2.95 -11.51 39.92
CA ALA A 87 3.63 -11.60 38.61
C ALA A 87 4.19 -13.01 38.26
N SER A 88 3.92 -14.02 39.09
CA SER A 88 4.20 -15.44 38.89
C SER A 88 3.27 -16.14 37.90
N ASP A 89 2.08 -15.61 37.61
CA ASP A 89 1.14 -16.33 36.74
C ASP A 89 1.48 -16.20 35.25
N TYR A 90 2.09 -15.08 34.84
CA TYR A 90 2.61 -14.90 33.48
C TYR A 90 3.81 -15.80 33.18
N SER A 91 4.64 -16.10 34.19
CA SER A 91 5.76 -17.04 34.04
C SER A 91 5.31 -18.50 34.07
N LYS A 92 4.23 -18.84 34.79
CA LYS A 92 3.65 -20.20 34.77
C LYS A 92 3.06 -20.58 33.42
N VAL A 93 2.29 -19.68 32.79
CA VAL A 93 1.71 -19.93 31.45
C VAL A 93 2.81 -20.20 30.40
N ALA A 94 3.88 -19.38 30.42
CA ALA A 94 5.00 -19.60 29.50
C ALA A 94 5.70 -20.95 29.77
N THR A 95 5.97 -21.29 31.04
CA THR A 95 6.71 -22.51 31.39
C THR A 95 5.91 -23.79 31.10
N ASP A 96 4.59 -23.77 31.33
CA ASP A 96 3.70 -24.89 31.06
C ASP A 96 3.56 -25.15 29.56
N ASP A 97 3.49 -24.11 28.72
CA ASP A 97 3.45 -24.25 27.26
C ASP A 97 4.75 -24.85 26.69
N TYR A 98 5.91 -24.42 27.20
CA TYR A 98 7.20 -25.00 26.80
C TYR A 98 7.33 -26.46 27.24
N SER A 99 6.90 -26.80 28.46
CA SER A 99 6.96 -28.17 28.98
C SER A 99 6.00 -29.11 28.25
N LEU A 100 4.80 -28.64 27.89
CA LEU A 100 3.83 -29.44 27.15
C LEU A 100 4.29 -29.66 25.71
N SER A 101 4.83 -28.63 25.06
CA SER A 101 5.33 -28.73 23.69
C SER A 101 6.58 -29.61 23.56
N THR A 102 7.46 -29.65 24.58
CA THR A 102 8.58 -30.60 24.60
C THR A 102 8.10 -32.01 24.87
N ALA A 103 7.18 -32.22 25.82
CA ALA A 103 6.63 -33.54 26.11
C ALA A 103 5.95 -34.16 24.88
N THR A 104 5.09 -33.42 24.18
CA THR A 104 4.42 -33.92 22.96
C THR A 104 5.40 -34.21 21.82
N SER A 105 6.41 -33.37 21.62
CA SER A 105 7.45 -33.62 20.60
C SER A 105 8.31 -34.86 20.91
N LEU A 106 8.54 -35.16 22.19
CA LEU A 106 9.28 -36.35 22.62
C LEU A 106 8.45 -37.62 22.38
N PHE A 107 7.15 -37.59 22.68
CA PHE A 107 6.22 -38.69 22.40
C PHE A 107 6.07 -38.97 20.89
N ASP A 108 6.07 -37.92 20.07
CA ASP A 108 6.03 -38.06 18.60
C ASP A 108 7.32 -38.67 18.03
N PHE A 109 8.47 -38.31 18.60
CA PHE A 109 9.76 -38.91 18.23
C PHE A 109 9.87 -40.40 18.61
N GLU A 110 9.30 -40.80 19.75
CA GLU A 110 9.33 -42.19 20.22
C GLU A 110 8.37 -43.11 19.42
N ASN A 111 7.21 -42.59 18.99
CA ASN A 111 6.26 -43.35 18.17
C ASN A 111 6.56 -43.32 16.66
N GLY A 112 7.33 -42.34 16.17
CA GLY A 112 7.71 -42.22 14.75
C GLY A 112 8.85 -43.14 14.29
N GLN A 113 9.47 -43.91 15.21
CA GLN A 113 10.56 -44.85 14.90
C GLN A 113 10.17 -46.33 15.02
N LYS A 114 8.94 -46.70 14.64
CA LYS A 114 8.56 -48.10 14.40
C LYS A 114 7.99 -48.32 13.01
#